data_AF-A0A6C0HGA7-F1
#
_entry.id   AF-A0A6C0HGA7-F1
#
_cell.length_a   1.000
_cell.length_b   1.000
_cell.length_c   1.000
_cell.angle_alpha   90.00
_cell.angle_beta   90.00
_cell.angle_gamma   90.00
#
_symmetry.space_group_name_H-M   'P 1'
#
loop_
_entity.id
_entity.type
_entity.pdbx_description
1 polymer ?
#
loop_
_entity_poly.entity_id
_entity_poly.type
_entity_poly.pdbx_seq_one_letter_code
_entity_poly.pdbx_strand_id
1 'polypeptide(L)'
;MMFVEHLCPPAVLYLMYIMVHIGLDLGLGMYITAAVKLVGGIVCVLLLDSFCEVDLGIVSWVVISTPFIITALATSVALGLNLDKGLQSLAVEHFTGEKKRKAKEVDTLGAGEPPISTNSTY
;
A
#
# COMPACT_ATOMS: atom_id res chain seq x y z
N MET A 1 22.57 18.04 -23.09
CA MET A 1 21.63 17.11 -22.43
C MET A 1 22.48 15.93 -21.96
N MET A 2 22.95 15.92 -20.72
CA MET A 2 24.13 15.12 -20.31
C MET A 2 23.95 14.49 -18.91
N PHE A 3 22.71 14.23 -18.49
CA PHE A 3 22.41 13.53 -17.24
C PHE A 3 21.79 12.15 -17.48
N VAL A 4 21.18 11.93 -18.66
CA VAL A 4 20.63 10.63 -19.09
C VAL A 4 21.70 9.75 -19.74
N GLU A 5 22.84 10.32 -20.15
CA GLU A 5 23.95 9.54 -20.73
C GLU A 5 24.79 8.81 -19.66
N HIS A 6 24.63 9.15 -18.39
CA HIS A 6 25.31 8.50 -17.27
C HIS A 6 24.40 7.58 -16.43
N LEU A 7 23.08 7.60 -16.67
CA LEU A 7 22.15 6.72 -15.95
C LEU A 7 21.56 5.70 -16.93
N CYS A 8 21.79 4.42 -16.63
CA CYS A 8 21.33 3.34 -17.49
C CYS A 8 19.80 3.37 -17.69
N PRO A 9 19.26 3.11 -18.89
CA PRO A 9 17.81 3.10 -19.16
C PRO A 9 16.94 2.38 -18.10
N PRO A 10 17.29 1.18 -17.58
CA PRO A 10 16.52 0.52 -16.54
C PRO A 10 16.50 1.25 -15.19
N ALA A 11 17.54 2.01 -14.84
CA ALA A 11 17.61 2.74 -13.56
C ALA A 11 16.58 3.89 -13.52
N VAL A 12 16.42 4.62 -14.63
CA VAL A 12 15.42 5.70 -14.76
C VAL A 12 14.01 5.15 -14.66
N LEU A 13 13.74 4.00 -15.29
CA LEU A 13 12.43 3.33 -15.20
C LEU A 13 12.10 2.92 -13.76
N TYR A 14 13.10 2.40 -13.02
CA TYR A 14 12.90 2.00 -11.64
C TYR A 14 12.63 3.22 -10.74
N LEU A 15 13.30 4.35 -10.97
CA LEU A 15 13.04 5.61 -10.26
C LEU A 15 11.59 6.07 -10.43
N MET A 16 11.10 6.10 -11.68
CA MET A 16 9.70 6.43 -11.98
C MET A 16 8.72 5.48 -11.28
N TYR A 17 9.00 4.17 -11.32
CA TYR A 17 8.18 3.16 -10.64
C TYR A 17 8.08 3.45 -9.13
N ILE A 18 9.21 3.69 -8.45
CA ILE A 18 9.17 3.95 -7.02
C ILE A 18 8.48 5.27 -6.66
N MET A 19 8.60 6.30 -7.50
CA MET A 19 7.91 7.57 -7.26
C MET A 19 6.39 7.39 -7.22
N VAL A 20 5.82 6.58 -8.12
CA VAL A 20 4.39 6.25 -8.10
C VAL A 20 4.02 5.52 -6.82
N HIS A 21 4.83 4.54 -6.41
CA HIS A 21 4.57 3.76 -5.21
C HIS A 21 4.63 4.62 -3.94
N ILE A 22 5.68 5.44 -3.78
CA ILE A 22 5.79 6.37 -2.65
C ILE A 22 4.60 7.34 -2.63
N GLY A 23 4.18 7.85 -3.79
CA GLY A 23 2.99 8.70 -3.90
C GLY A 23 1.73 8.00 -3.39
N LEU A 24 1.57 6.72 -3.73
CA LEU A 24 0.46 5.90 -3.24
C LEU A 24 0.53 5.71 -1.71
N ASP A 25 1.70 5.35 -1.16
CA ASP A 25 1.89 5.17 0.28
C ASP A 25 1.64 6.46 1.08
N LEU A 26 2.06 7.62 0.54
CA LEU A 26 1.77 8.93 1.14
C LEU A 26 0.27 9.25 1.09
N GLY A 27 -0.41 8.90 -0.01
CA GLY A 27 -1.87 9.07 -0.14
C GLY A 27 -2.68 8.23 0.84
N LEU A 28 -2.18 7.04 1.22
CA LEU A 28 -2.78 6.19 2.25
C LEU A 28 -2.38 6.57 3.69
N GLY A 29 -1.55 7.59 3.89
CA GLY A 29 -1.07 8.03 5.20
C GLY A 29 0.01 7.11 5.82
N MET A 30 0.61 6.22 5.04
CA MET A 30 1.58 5.21 5.49
C MET A 30 3.02 5.75 5.41
N TYR A 31 3.33 6.77 6.24
CA TYR A 31 4.62 7.49 6.17
C TYR A 31 5.86 6.61 6.44
N ILE A 32 5.78 5.67 7.39
CA ILE A 32 6.90 4.77 7.70
C ILE A 32 7.21 3.87 6.51
N THR A 33 6.18 3.31 5.88
CA THR A 33 6.33 2.47 4.69
C THR A 33 6.89 3.27 3.51
N ALA A 34 6.41 4.50 3.31
CA ALA A 34 6.93 5.40 2.28
C ALA A 34 8.43 5.69 2.48
N ALA A 35 8.87 5.95 3.72
CA ALA A 35 10.27 6.18 4.03
C ALA A 35 11.16 4.95 3.77
N VAL A 36 10.69 3.75 4.18
CA VAL A 36 11.43 2.49 3.93
C VAL A 36 11.54 2.24 2.43
N LYS A 37 10.47 2.44 1.66
CA LYS A 37 10.49 2.32 0.20
C LYS A 37 11.45 3.33 -0.41
N LEU A 38 11.43 4.60 0.02
CA LEU A 38 12.36 5.61 -0.46
C LEU A 38 13.83 5.19 -0.27
N VAL A 39 14.21 4.75 0.93
CA VAL A 39 15.58 4.30 1.20
C VAL A 39 15.92 3.05 0.40
N GLY A 40 15.06 2.03 0.42
CA GLY A 40 15.27 0.79 -0.34
C GLY A 40 15.32 1.03 -1.85
N GLY A 41 14.56 1.99 -2.34
CA GLY A 41 14.54 2.40 -3.73
C GLY A 41 15.84 3.03 -4.18
N ILE A 42 16.38 3.96 -3.39
CA ILE A 42 17.68 4.58 -3.67
C ILE A 42 18.76 3.49 -3.72
N VAL A 43 18.75 2.53 -2.79
CA VAL A 43 19.68 1.40 -2.81
C VAL A 43 19.53 0.57 -4.10
N CYS A 44 18.30 0.24 -4.49
CA CYS A 44 18.04 -0.49 -5.73
C CYS A 44 18.50 0.28 -6.98
N VAL A 45 18.29 1.61 -7.05
CA VAL A 45 18.76 2.44 -8.17
C VAL A 45 20.28 2.36 -8.30
N LEU A 46 21.02 2.46 -7.18
CA LEU A 46 22.48 2.36 -7.18
C LEU A 46 22.97 0.95 -7.59
N LEU A 47 22.25 -0.10 -7.20
CA LEU A 47 22.55 -1.47 -7.64
C LEU A 47 22.32 -1.66 -9.15
N LEU A 48 21.22 -1.12 -9.68
CA LEU A 48 20.89 -1.17 -11.10
C LEU A 48 21.90 -0.39 -11.95
N ASP A 49 22.37 0.75 -11.44
CA ASP A 49 23.44 1.54 -12.04
C ASP A 49 24.75 0.73 -12.12
N SER A 50 25.13 0.09 -11.01
CA SER A 50 26.32 -0.78 -10.95
C SER A 50 26.23 -2.00 -11.87
N PHE A 51 25.04 -2.59 -12.04
CA PHE A 51 24.83 -3.74 -12.93
C PHE A 51 24.98 -3.38 -14.41
N CYS A 52 24.69 -2.13 -14.78
CA CYS A 52 24.86 -1.66 -16.14
C CYS A 52 26.33 -1.47 -16.52
N GLU A 53 27.18 -1.08 -15.55
CA GLU A 53 28.62 -0.91 -15.75
C GLU A 53 29.34 -2.23 -16.09
N VAL A 54 28.74 -3.37 -15.76
CA VAL A 54 29.25 -4.74 -16.02
C VAL A 54 28.70 -5.37 -17.30
N ASP A 55 28.08 -4.58 -18.20
CA ASP A 55 27.43 -5.03 -19.45
C ASP A 55 26.26 -6.02 -19.23
N LEU A 56 25.69 -6.05 -18.02
CA LEU A 56 24.60 -6.94 -17.63
C LEU A 56 23.20 -6.37 -17.98
N GLY A 57 23.09 -5.66 -19.11
CA GLY A 57 21.87 -4.97 -19.52
C GLY A 57 20.64 -5.90 -19.55
N ILE A 58 20.80 -7.14 -20.02
CA ILE A 58 19.71 -8.12 -20.11
C ILE A 58 19.17 -8.54 -18.73
N VAL A 59 20.05 -8.66 -17.74
CA VAL A 59 19.66 -9.04 -16.38
C VAL A 59 18.89 -7.90 -15.73
N SER A 60 19.35 -6.66 -15.94
CA SER A 60 18.68 -5.47 -15.41
C SER A 60 17.25 -5.31 -15.97
N TRP A 61 17.00 -5.72 -17.21
CA TRP A 61 15.67 -5.74 -17.83
C TRP A 61 14.71 -6.76 -17.19
N VAL A 62 15.22 -7.91 -16.76
CA VAL A 62 14.42 -8.92 -16.05
C VAL A 62 14.10 -8.45 -14.62
N VAL A 63 15.05 -7.80 -13.95
CA VAL A 63 14.85 -7.26 -12.59
C VAL A 63 13.76 -6.19 -12.59
N ILE A 64 13.74 -5.29 -13.58
CA ILE A 64 12.71 -4.23 -13.66
C ILE A 64 11.33 -4.77 -14.08
N SER A 65 11.28 -5.81 -14.91
CA SER A 65 9.99 -6.38 -15.34
C SER A 65 9.30 -7.18 -14.24
N THR A 66 10.06 -7.81 -13.36
CA THR A 66 9.56 -8.64 -12.25
C THR A 66 8.51 -7.92 -11.37
N PRO A 67 8.78 -6.74 -10.77
CA PRO A 67 7.79 -6.07 -9.94
C PRO A 67 6.54 -5.64 -10.73
N PHE A 68 6.68 -5.27 -12.01
CA PHE A 68 5.55 -4.87 -12.86
C PHE A 68 4.63 -6.05 -13.17
N ILE A 69 5.21 -7.22 -13.49
CA ILE A 69 4.43 -8.44 -13.73
C ILE A 69 3.71 -8.86 -12.45
N ILE A 70 4.40 -8.85 -11.31
CA ILE A 70 3.82 -9.24 -10.02
C ILE A 70 2.67 -8.29 -9.64
N THR A 71 2.84 -6.97 -9.77
CA THR A 71 1.78 -6.01 -9.42
C THR A 71 0.58 -6.12 -10.36
N ALA A 72 0.81 -6.34 -11.66
CA ALA A 72 -0.26 -6.54 -12.63
C ALA A 72 -1.08 -7.82 -12.33
N LEU A 73 -0.40 -8.94 -12.08
CA LEU A 73 -1.04 -10.20 -11.73
C LEU A 73 -1.78 -10.10 -10.39
N ALA A 74 -1.15 -9.52 -9.36
CA ALA A 74 -1.78 -9.31 -8.06
C ALA A 74 -3.06 -8.47 -8.17
N THR A 75 -3.03 -7.40 -8.97
CA THR A 75 -4.19 -6.52 -9.19
C THR A 75 -5.30 -7.25 -9.95
N SER A 76 -4.95 -8.05 -10.96
CA SER A 76 -5.92 -8.85 -11.72
C SER A 76 -6.62 -9.87 -10.83
N VAL A 77 -5.87 -10.59 -9.99
CA VAL A 77 -6.43 -11.56 -9.02
C VAL A 77 -7.28 -10.84 -7.97
N ALA A 78 -6.83 -9.69 -7.47
CA ALA A 78 -7.56 -8.90 -6.49
C ALA A 78 -8.94 -8.46 -6.99
N LEU A 79 -8.99 -7.97 -8.23
CA LEU A 79 -10.23 -7.55 -8.88
C LEU A 79 -11.10 -8.75 -9.26
N GLY A 80 -10.51 -9.80 -9.82
CA GLY A 80 -11.22 -11.02 -10.23
C GLY A 80 -11.94 -11.72 -9.08
N LEU A 81 -11.30 -11.77 -7.91
CA LEU A 81 -11.87 -12.38 -6.70
C LEU A 81 -12.80 -11.43 -5.92
N ASN A 82 -12.98 -10.16 -6.36
CA ASN A 82 -13.74 -9.15 -5.61
C ASN A 82 -13.31 -9.05 -4.14
N LEU A 83 -11.99 -9.12 -3.86
CA LEU A 83 -11.47 -9.06 -2.48
C LEU A 83 -11.93 -7.81 -1.72
N ASP A 84 -12.23 -6.72 -2.44
CA ASP A 84 -12.78 -5.49 -1.89
C ASP A 84 -14.09 -5.71 -1.11
N LYS A 85 -15.01 -6.53 -1.65
CA LYS A 85 -16.28 -6.85 -0.99
C LYS A 85 -16.08 -7.73 0.25
N GLY A 86 -15.16 -8.69 0.17
CA GLY A 86 -14.83 -9.57 1.30
C GLY A 86 -14.23 -8.79 2.46
N LEU A 87 -13.31 -7.86 2.17
CA LEU A 87 -12.67 -7.02 3.17
C LEU A 87 -13.66 -6.05 3.81
N GLN A 88 -14.56 -5.44 3.02
CA GLN A 88 -15.61 -4.56 3.54
C GLN A 88 -16.61 -5.31 4.43
N SER A 89 -17.01 -6.53 4.06
CA SER A 89 -17.91 -7.34 4.89
C SER A 89 -17.29 -7.67 6.24
N LEU A 90 -16.03 -8.12 6.26
CA LEU A 90 -15.33 -8.45 7.51
C LEU A 90 -15.08 -7.22 8.40
N ALA A 91 -14.78 -6.06 7.79
CA ALA A 91 -14.65 -4.80 8.52
C ALA A 91 -15.98 -4.41 9.20
N VAL A 92 -17.10 -4.49 8.47
CA VAL A 92 -18.44 -4.14 9.01
C VAL A 92 -18.87 -5.09 10.13
N GLU A 93 -18.58 -6.39 10.01
CA GLU A 93 -18.88 -7.35 11.08
C GLU A 93 -18.08 -7.07 12.35
N HIS A 94 -16.81 -6.67 12.24
CA HIS A 94 -15.97 -6.35 13.40
C HIS A 94 -16.50 -5.13 14.18
N PHE A 95 -17.01 -4.10 13.48
CA PHE A 95 -17.63 -2.94 14.12
C PHE A 95 -19.01 -3.26 14.71
N THR A 96 -19.79 -4.13 14.07
CA THR A 96 -21.12 -4.54 14.57
C THR A 96 -21.01 -5.46 15.79
N GLY A 97 -20.01 -6.33 15.83
CA GLY A 97 -19.69 -7.20 16.97
C GLY A 97 -19.24 -6.42 18.20
N GLU A 98 -18.36 -5.43 18.04
CA GLU A 98 -17.94 -4.52 19.12
C GLU A 98 -19.12 -3.68 19.64
N LYS A 99 -19.98 -3.14 18.76
CA LYS A 99 -21.20 -2.41 19.17
C LYS A 99 -22.16 -3.29 19.97
N LYS A 100 -22.39 -4.54 19.56
CA LYS A 100 -23.26 -5.47 20.31
C LYS A 100 -22.64 -5.88 21.65
N ARG A 101 -21.31 -6.04 21.74
CA ARG A 101 -20.63 -6.33 23.01
C ARG A 101 -20.71 -5.13 23.97
N LYS A 102 -20.49 -3.90 23.48
CA LYS A 102 -20.65 -2.68 24.28
C LYS A 102 -22.09 -2.44 24.72
N ALA A 103 -23.08 -2.68 23.84
CA ALA A 103 -24.49 -2.58 24.21
C ALA A 103 -24.88 -3.62 25.28
N LYS A 104 -24.37 -4.86 25.18
CA LYS A 104 -24.61 -5.91 26.19
C LYS A 104 -23.88 -5.62 27.51
N GLU A 105 -22.67 -5.08 27.47
CA GLU A 105 -21.91 -4.65 28.66
C GLU A 105 -22.58 -3.48 29.38
N VAL A 106 -23.15 -2.51 28.63
CA VAL A 106 -23.91 -1.37 29.19
C VAL A 106 -25.29 -1.80 29.73
N ASP A 107 -25.98 -2.73 29.08
CA ASP A 107 -27.27 -3.26 29.54
C ASP A 107 -27.13 -4.05 30.87
N THR A 108 -25.99 -4.71 31.07
CA THR A 108 -25.73 -5.46 32.32
C THR A 108 -25.24 -4.55 33.47
N LEU A 109 -24.74 -3.34 33.17
CA LEU A 109 -24.33 -2.34 34.16
C LEU A 109 -25.42 -1.30 34.47
N GLY A 110 -26.52 -1.30 33.70
CA GLY A 110 -27.59 -0.30 33.70
C GLY A 110 -28.88 -0.71 34.43
N ALA A 111 -28.80 -1.53 35.49
CA ALA A 111 -29.93 -1.76 36.40
C ALA A 111 -30.22 -0.56 37.34
N GLY A 112 -29.86 0.65 36.91
CA GLY A 112 -30.08 1.92 37.61
C GLY A 112 -29.99 3.09 36.62
N GLU A 113 -31.14 3.69 36.35
CA GLU A 113 -31.44 4.87 35.52
C GLU A 113 -31.34 4.81 33.96
N PRO A 114 -32.36 5.33 33.24
CA PRO A 114 -32.46 5.27 31.77
C PRO A 114 -31.61 6.33 31.06
N PRO A 115 -31.06 6.05 29.85
CA PRO A 115 -30.23 6.99 29.11
C PRO A 115 -31.06 8.10 28.45
N ILE A 116 -30.61 9.34 28.66
CA ILE A 116 -31.12 10.52 27.97
C ILE A 116 -30.83 10.40 26.46
N SER A 117 -31.88 10.48 25.67
CA SER A 117 -31.84 10.60 24.22
C SER A 117 -31.41 12.03 23.86
N THR A 118 -30.16 12.23 23.45
CA THR A 118 -29.78 13.42 22.67
C THR A 118 -29.75 13.08 21.19
N ASN A 119 -30.90 13.31 20.57
CA ASN A 119 -31.04 13.60 19.16
C ASN A 119 -30.12 14.78 18.81
N SER A 120 -29.12 14.57 17.95
CA SER A 120 -28.34 15.64 17.33
C SER A 120 -28.55 15.57 15.83
N THR A 121 -29.64 16.21 15.42
CA THR A 121 -29.84 16.71 14.06
C THR A 121 -28.84 17.85 13.84
N TYR A 122 -27.96 17.73 12.84
CA TYR A 122 -27.44 18.73 11.89
C TYR A 122 -26.19 18.19 11.21
#